data_AF-A0AB35FZP8-F1
#
_entry.id   AF-A0AB35FZP8-F1
#
_cell.length_a   1.000
_cell.length_b   1.000
_cell.length_c   1.000
_cell.angle_alpha   90.00
_cell.angle_beta   90.00
_cell.angle_gamma   90.00
#
_symmetry.space_group_name_H-M   'P 1'
#
loop_
_entity.id
_entity.type
_entity.pdbx_description
1 polymer ?
#
loop_
_entity_poly.entity_id
_entity_poly.type
_entity_poly.pdbx_seq_one_letter_code
_entity_poly.pdbx_strand_id
1 'polypeptide(L)' 'TNIKAYRKDVTSKIHTGDPDRRAKLLDKQKRGKARMKSVGTVEVPQEAFMAVLKTDDDTQYARGN' A
#
# COMPACT_ATOMS: atom_id res chain seq x y z
N THR A 1 7.63 -2.60 8.73
CA THR A 1 6.23 -2.62 9.23
C THR A 1 5.32 -1.64 8.48
N ASN A 2 5.36 -1.58 7.14
CA ASN A 2 4.50 -0.66 6.38
C ASN A 2 3.98 -1.32 5.09
N ILE A 3 2.67 -1.30 4.87
CA ILE A 3 2.03 -1.89 3.68
C ILE A 3 2.27 -0.97 2.49
N LYS A 4 2.84 -1.50 1.40
CA LYS A 4 3.14 -0.69 0.20
C LYS A 4 1.84 -0.25 -0.46
N ALA A 5 1.71 1.06 -0.70
CA ALA A 5 0.54 1.61 -1.39
C ALA A 5 0.58 1.29 -2.89
N TYR A 6 -0.48 0.70 -3.42
CA TYR A 6 -0.65 0.51 -4.86
C TYR A 6 -0.57 1.86 -5.60
N ARG A 7 0.11 1.90 -6.75
CA ARG A 7 0.21 3.11 -7.60
C ARG A 7 0.18 2.73 -9.07
N LYS A 8 -0.53 3.53 -9.86
CA LYS A 8 -0.43 3.51 -11.32
C LYS A 8 0.82 4.24 -11.78
N ASP A 9 1.48 3.74 -12.83
CA ASP A 9 2.48 4.51 -13.55
C ASP A 9 1.80 5.60 -14.40
N VAL A 10 1.84 6.83 -13.89
CA VAL A 10 1.26 8.02 -14.54
C VAL A 10 2.16 8.57 -15.65
N THR A 11 3.39 8.07 -15.80
CA THR A 11 4.40 8.61 -16.72
C THR A 11 4.55 7.81 -18.01
N SER A 12 3.92 6.65 -18.11
CA SER A 12 4.01 5.72 -19.25
C SER A 12 3.70 6.31 -20.64
N LYS A 13 2.91 7.40 -20.72
CA LYS A 13 2.55 8.06 -22.00
C LYS A 13 3.30 9.38 -22.26
N ILE A 14 4.25 9.76 -21.41
CA ILE A 14 5.00 11.01 -21.59
C ILE A 14 6.11 10.73 -22.62
N HIS A 15 6.16 11.53 -23.69
CA HIS A 15 7.26 11.48 -24.64
C HIS A 15 8.56 12.00 -23.98
N THR A 16 9.68 11.37 -24.29
CA THR A 16 11.01 11.70 -23.74
C THR A 16 11.30 13.19 -23.93
N GLY A 17 11.27 13.98 -22.85
CA GLY A 17 11.62 15.41 -22.89
C GLY A 17 10.67 16.37 -22.19
N ASP A 18 9.56 15.91 -21.58
CA ASP A 18 8.62 16.79 -20.87
C ASP A 18 8.72 16.64 -19.32
N PRO A 19 9.69 17.31 -18.66
CA PRO A 19 9.89 17.23 -17.21
C PRO A 19 8.74 17.89 -16.42
N ASP A 20 8.13 18.95 -16.95
CA ASP A 20 7.09 19.71 -16.27
C ASP A 20 5.79 18.92 -16.18
N ARG A 21 5.39 18.25 -17.27
CA ARG A 21 4.21 17.37 -17.26
C ARG A 21 4.42 16.16 -16.36
N ARG A 22 5.64 15.62 -16.31
CA ARG A 22 5.99 14.55 -15.36
C ARG A 22 5.82 15.02 -13.92
N ALA A 23 6.36 16.18 -13.56
CA ALA A 23 6.24 16.74 -12.23
C ALA A 23 4.76 16.98 -11.85
N LYS A 24 3.98 17.57 -12.76
CA LYS A 24 2.54 17.83 -12.56
C LYS A 24 1.74 16.55 -12.31
N LEU A 25 2.04 15.46 -13.04
CA LEU A 25 1.34 14.18 -12.88
C LEU A 25 1.67 13.49 -11.55
N LEU A 26 2.95 13.52 -11.15
CA LEU A 26 3.39 12.97 -9.87
C LEU A 26 2.80 13.76 -8.68
N ASP A 27 2.74 15.08 -8.80
CA ASP A 27 2.19 15.96 -7.77
C ASP A 27 0.67 15.75 -7.60
N LYS A 28 -0.07 15.55 -8.70
CA LYS A 28 -1.48 15.12 -8.65
C LYS A 28 -1.64 13.77 -7.94
N GLN A 29 -0.79 12.79 -8.27
CA GLN A 29 -0.82 11.47 -7.61
C GLN A 29 -0.54 11.59 -6.10
N LYS A 30 0.43 12.42 -5.71
CA LYS A 30 0.79 12.66 -4.31
C LYS A 30 -0.37 13.28 -3.53
N ARG A 31 -1.00 14.34 -4.06
CA ARG A 31 -2.18 14.97 -3.43
C ARG A 31 -3.35 14.01 -3.31
N GLY A 32 -3.64 13.25 -4.36
CA GLY A 32 -4.71 12.24 -4.35
C GLY A 32 -4.48 11.18 -3.27
N LYS A 33 -3.25 10.67 -3.13
CA LYS A 33 -2.90 9.71 -2.07
C LYS A 33 -2.99 10.31 -0.67
N ALA A 34 -2.57 11.57 -0.47
CA ALA A 34 -2.69 12.24 0.81
C ALA A 34 -4.17 12.35 1.25
N ARG A 35 -5.07 12.70 0.31
CA ARG A 35 -6.51 12.74 0.57
C ARG A 35 -7.12 11.36 0.85
N MET A 36 -6.72 10.33 0.10
CA MET A 36 -7.19 8.96 0.36
C MET A 36 -6.72 8.46 1.72
N LYS A 37 -5.54 8.86 2.19
CA LYS A 37 -5.06 8.50 3.53
C LYS A 37 -5.86 9.16 4.65
N SER A 38 -6.31 10.41 4.47
CA SER A 38 -7.05 11.13 5.51
C SER A 38 -8.52 10.71 5.61
N VAL A 39 -9.12 10.24 4.52
CA VAL A 39 -10.56 9.90 4.45
C VAL A 39 -10.79 8.38 4.39
N GLY A 40 -9.75 7.59 4.10
CA GLY A 40 -9.89 6.15 3.84
C GLY A 40 -10.16 5.33 5.10
N THR A 41 -11.34 4.73 5.16
CA THR A 41 -11.64 3.60 6.05
C THR A 41 -11.15 2.31 5.38
N VAL A 42 -10.44 1.47 6.12
CA VAL A 42 -10.01 0.14 5.65
C VAL A 42 -10.89 -0.90 6.33
N GLU A 43 -11.60 -1.69 5.55
CA GLU A 43 -12.30 -2.88 6.03
C GLU A 43 -11.30 -4.04 6.07
N VAL A 44 -11.19 -4.69 7.22
CA VAL A 44 -10.28 -5.83 7.42
C VAL A 44 -11.11 -7.11 7.41
N PRO A 45 -10.89 -8.04 6.46
CA PRO A 45 -11.61 -9.29 6.40
C PRO A 45 -11.39 -10.15 7.66
N GLN A 46 -12.41 -10.91 8.07
CA GLN A 46 -12.34 -11.81 9.22
C GLN A 46 -11.21 -12.86 9.09
N GLU A 47 -10.99 -13.37 7.87
CA GLU A 47 -9.90 -14.31 7.56
C GLU A 47 -8.51 -13.75 7.90
N ALA A 48 -8.29 -12.44 7.70
CA ALA A 48 -7.01 -11.80 7.96
C ALA A 48 -6.75 -11.69 9.48
N PHE A 49 -7.79 -11.47 10.29
CA PHE A 49 -7.68 -11.51 11.75
C PHE A 49 -7.35 -12.92 12.26
N MET A 50 -8.01 -13.95 11.71
CA MET A 50 -7.73 -15.33 12.10
C MET A 50 -6.32 -15.78 11.70
N ALA A 51 -5.78 -15.26 10.59
CA ALA A 51 -4.41 -15.57 10.16
C ALA A 51 -3.35 -15.03 11.13
N VAL A 52 -3.55 -13.83 11.68
CA VAL A 52 -2.65 -13.22 12.68
C VAL A 52 -2.70 -14.01 13.99
N LEU A 53 -3.88 -14.41 14.46
CA LEU A 53 -4.01 -15.17 15.72
C LEU A 53 -3.37 -16.56 15.65
N LYS A 54 -3.48 -17.25 14.50
CA LYS A 54 -2.85 -18.57 14.31
C LYS A 54 -1.32 -18.52 14.29
N THR A 55 -0.73 -17.37 13.91
CA THR A 55 0.73 -17.28 13.78
C THR A 55 1.45 -17.21 15.13
N ASP A 56 0.78 -16.77 16.20
CA ASP A 56 1.35 -16.68 17.54
C ASP A 56 1.30 -18.02 18.30
N ASP A 57 0.31 -18.89 18.01
CA ASP A 57 0.15 -20.20 18.67
C ASP A 57 1.08 -21.29 18.07
N ASP A 58 1.30 -21.30 16.75
CA ASP A 58 2.10 -22.35 16.08
C ASP A 58 3.62 -22.22 16.34
N THR A 59 4.12 -21.03 16.69
CA THR A 59 5.56 -20.80 16.95
C THR A 59 6.01 -21.24 18.34
N GLN A 60 5.08 -21.49 19.26
CA GLN A 60 5.37 -21.88 20.64
C GLN A 60 5.47 -23.40 20.84
N TYR A 61 4.89 -24.20 19.93
CA TYR A 61 4.96 -25.67 19.98
C TYR A 61 6.07 -26.27 19.09
N ALA A 62 6.66 -25.50 18.16
CA ALA A 62 7.79 -25.96 17.33
C ALA A 62 9.18 -25.81 17.99
N ARG A 63 9.25 -25.22 19.20
CA ARG A 63 10.49 -25.08 20.02
C ARG A 63 10.40 -25.84 21.34
N GLY A 64 9.71 -26.97 21.37
CA GLY A 64 9.49 -27.74 22.58
C GLY A 64 8.99 -29.16 22.34
N ASN A 65 9.73 -29.92 21.53
CA ASN A 65 10.04 -31.36 21.64
C ASN A 65 10.87 -31.78 20.43
#